data_AF-A0A495W2A9-F1
#
_entry.id   AF-A0A495W2A9-F1
#
_cell.length_a   1.000
_cell.length_b   1.000
_cell.length_c   1.000
_cell.angle_alpha   90.00
_cell.angle_beta   90.00
_cell.angle_gamma   90.00
#
_symmetry.space_group_name_H-M   'P 1'
#
loop_
_entity.id
_entity.type
_entity.pdbx_description
1 polymer ?
#
loop_
_entity_poly.entity_id
_entity_poly.type
_entity_poly.pdbx_seq_one_letter_code
_entity_poly.pdbx_strand_id
1 'polypeptide(L)'
;MPDPGSHAYDVRRTRLRAELDDRGVPDRHADAAANERLQRDHPPRPVGERASGPAGGGGGAAADGGLALRSAAFSGNTLIPDRYSRDGGNTSPPLQWSDVPPGTAELALLCEDPDAPGGTFAHWVVSGIPADVTSVEEGATPAGAVVGRNDYGEPGWGGPRPPVGDEPHRYLFRVLAVDRPLGLGEGVTAEDLRSATEGHVLAAGTLVGLFGR
;
A
#
# COMPACT_ATOMS: atom_id res chain seq x y z
N MET A 1 -22.90 -5.43 5.10
CA MET A 1 -22.14 -4.83 3.99
C MET A 1 -20.73 -5.38 4.08
N PRO A 2 -20.11 -5.80 2.96
CA PRO A 2 -18.78 -6.42 2.99
C PRO A 2 -17.69 -5.42 3.38
N ASP A 3 -16.68 -5.88 4.12
CA ASP A 3 -15.59 -5.02 4.61
C ASP A 3 -14.70 -4.52 3.46
N PRO A 4 -14.23 -3.25 3.48
CA PRO A 4 -13.30 -2.72 2.48
C PRO A 4 -12.08 -3.64 2.30
N GLY A 5 -11.78 -4.01 1.06
CA GLY A 5 -10.68 -4.93 0.72
C GLY A 5 -11.02 -6.43 0.82
N SER A 6 -12.26 -6.79 1.14
CA SER A 6 -12.72 -8.19 1.07
C SER A 6 -13.14 -8.58 -0.35
N HIS A 7 -13.06 -9.88 -0.69
CA HIS A 7 -13.55 -10.39 -1.98
C HIS A 7 -15.03 -10.03 -2.23
N ALA A 8 -15.85 -10.02 -1.18
CA ALA A 8 -17.25 -9.62 -1.27
C ALA A 8 -17.43 -8.11 -1.55
N TYR A 9 -16.48 -7.28 -1.10
CA TYR A 9 -16.43 -5.85 -1.43
C TYR A 9 -16.06 -5.65 -2.90
N ASP A 10 -15.09 -6.41 -3.41
CA ASP A 10 -14.68 -6.35 -4.82
C ASP A 10 -15.81 -6.78 -5.76
N VAL A 11 -16.50 -7.89 -5.49
CA VAL A 11 -17.66 -8.33 -6.29
C VAL A 11 -18.75 -7.27 -6.33
N ARG A 12 -18.98 -6.57 -5.21
CA ARG A 12 -19.98 -5.49 -5.13
C ARG A 12 -19.51 -4.22 -5.84
N ARG A 13 -18.21 -3.90 -5.78
CA ARG A 13 -17.59 -2.80 -6.52
C ARG A 13 -17.69 -3.03 -8.03
N THR A 14 -17.40 -4.24 -8.51
CA THR A 14 -17.52 -4.61 -9.93
C THR A 14 -18.97 -4.50 -10.42
N ARG A 15 -19.95 -4.90 -9.61
CA ARG A 15 -21.37 -4.72 -9.96
C ARG A 15 -21.78 -3.24 -10.01
N LEU A 16 -21.34 -2.44 -9.03
CA LEU A 16 -21.60 -1.00 -9.02
C LEU A 16 -20.95 -0.28 -10.20
N ARG A 17 -19.76 -0.73 -10.62
CA ARG A 17 -19.09 -0.24 -11.84
C ARG A 17 -19.95 -0.50 -13.08
N ALA A 18 -20.38 -1.75 -13.28
CA ALA A 18 -21.23 -2.11 -14.41
C ALA A 18 -22.57 -1.32 -14.44
N GLU A 19 -23.15 -1.03 -13.27
CA GLU A 19 -24.36 -0.21 -13.14
C GLU A 19 -24.12 1.29 -13.44
N LEU A 20 -22.89 1.79 -13.26
CA LEU A 20 -22.51 3.17 -13.55
C LEU A 20 -22.12 3.36 -15.02
N ASP A 21 -21.54 2.34 -15.64
CA ASP A 21 -21.23 2.30 -17.07
C ASP A 21 -22.53 2.32 -17.91
N ASP A 22 -23.57 1.57 -17.50
CA ASP A 22 -24.90 1.57 -18.13
C ASP A 22 -25.61 2.95 -18.04
N ARG A 23 -25.15 3.82 -17.13
CA ARG A 23 -25.67 5.18 -16.93
C ARG A 23 -24.85 6.26 -17.65
N GLY A 24 -23.87 5.89 -18.46
CA GLY A 24 -23.07 6.81 -19.27
C GLY A 24 -21.99 7.57 -18.50
N VAL A 25 -21.55 7.06 -17.33
CA VAL A 25 -20.37 7.59 -16.64
C VAL A 25 -19.12 7.08 -17.37
N PRO A 26 -18.20 7.96 -17.82
CA PRO A 26 -16.96 7.50 -18.46
C PRO A 26 -16.15 6.62 -17.50
N ASP A 27 -15.56 5.50 -17.97
CA ASP A 27 -14.79 4.53 -17.17
C ASP A 27 -13.82 5.17 -16.15
N ARG A 28 -13.12 6.24 -16.57
CA ARG A 28 -12.19 7.00 -15.72
C ARG A 28 -12.81 7.59 -14.45
N HIS A 29 -14.14 7.76 -14.42
CA HIS A 29 -14.90 8.29 -13.28
C HIS A 29 -15.78 7.22 -12.61
N ALA A 30 -15.98 6.06 -13.24
CA ALA A 30 -16.81 4.98 -12.70
C ALA A 30 -16.15 4.36 -11.45
N ASP A 31 -14.83 4.20 -11.45
CA ASP A 31 -14.08 3.66 -10.30
C ASP A 31 -14.09 4.63 -9.10
N ALA A 32 -13.95 5.94 -9.35
CA ALA A 32 -14.07 6.97 -8.32
C ALA A 32 -15.49 7.03 -7.72
N ALA A 33 -16.52 7.01 -8.57
CA ALA A 33 -17.91 7.04 -8.15
C ALA A 33 -18.35 5.75 -7.41
N ALA A 34 -17.81 4.59 -7.79
CA ALA A 34 -18.04 3.33 -7.08
C ALA A 34 -17.41 3.37 -5.68
N ASN A 35 -16.18 3.86 -5.55
CA ASN A 35 -15.50 4.03 -4.26
C ASN A 35 -16.22 5.06 -3.37
N GLU A 36 -16.65 6.20 -3.91
CA GLU A 36 -17.40 7.21 -3.15
C GLU A 36 -18.76 6.70 -2.65
N ARG A 37 -19.45 5.85 -3.42
CA ARG A 37 -20.70 5.23 -2.98
C ARG A 37 -20.47 4.21 -1.86
N LEU A 38 -19.41 3.41 -1.97
CA LEU A 38 -19.05 2.43 -0.95
C LEU A 38 -18.63 3.09 0.37
N GLN A 39 -17.92 4.23 0.32
CA GLN A 39 -17.52 5.00 1.49
C GLN A 39 -18.68 5.75 2.16
N ARG A 40 -19.67 6.20 1.38
CA ARG A 40 -20.87 6.91 1.89
C ARG A 40 -21.82 5.98 2.64
N ASP A 41 -21.92 4.73 2.18
CA ASP A 41 -22.75 3.70 2.80
C ASP A 41 -22.09 3.01 4.02
N HIS A 42 -20.81 3.28 4.27
CA HIS A 42 -20.07 2.80 5.44
C HIS A 42 -19.00 3.82 5.88
N PRO A 43 -19.37 4.87 6.64
CA PRO A 43 -18.37 5.73 7.25
C PRO A 43 -17.42 4.88 8.13
N PRO A 44 -16.13 5.23 8.23
CA PRO A 44 -15.19 4.49 9.06
C PRO A 44 -15.75 4.36 10.47
N ARG A 45 -15.79 3.13 10.98
CA ARG A 45 -16.29 2.90 12.33
C ARG A 45 -15.43 3.69 13.32
N PRO A 46 -16.03 4.45 14.26
CA PRO A 46 -15.26 5.01 15.35
C PRO A 46 -14.61 3.87 16.13
N VAL A 47 -13.31 4.02 16.41
CA VAL A 47 -12.53 3.06 17.18
C VAL A 47 -13.02 3.12 18.63
N GLY A 48 -13.81 2.13 19.03
CA GLY A 48 -14.26 1.98 20.40
C GLY A 48 -15.56 1.20 20.48
N GLU A 49 -15.46 -0.12 20.69
CA GLU A 49 -16.09 -0.85 21.80
C GLU A 49 -16.05 -2.36 21.51
N ARG A 50 -15.58 -3.12 22.50
CA ARG A 50 -15.40 -4.58 22.43
C ARG A 50 -16.77 -5.25 22.38
N ALA A 51 -16.93 -6.27 21.55
CA ALA A 51 -18.01 -7.25 21.69
C ALA A 51 -17.46 -8.67 21.52
N SER A 52 -17.54 -9.42 22.62
CA SER A 52 -17.24 -10.84 22.73
C SER A 52 -18.35 -11.70 22.10
N GLY A 53 -18.00 -12.73 21.34
CA GLY A 53 -18.93 -13.78 20.90
C GLY A 53 -18.27 -14.79 19.94
N PRO A 54 -18.59 -16.11 19.99
CA PRO A 54 -17.61 -17.15 19.72
C PRO A 54 -17.74 -17.91 18.37
N ALA A 55 -16.58 -18.42 17.95
CA ALA A 55 -16.26 -19.68 17.25
C ALA A 55 -17.12 -20.17 16.06
N GLY A 56 -16.46 -20.27 14.90
CA GLY A 56 -16.81 -21.16 13.80
C GLY A 56 -15.54 -21.46 12.98
N GLY A 57 -14.98 -22.65 13.15
CA GLY A 57 -13.67 -23.03 12.61
C GLY A 57 -13.70 -23.67 11.22
N GLY A 58 -12.51 -23.77 10.62
CA GLY A 58 -12.25 -24.68 9.50
C GLY A 58 -11.12 -24.22 8.59
N GLY A 59 -9.96 -24.88 8.69
CA GLY A 59 -8.97 -24.97 7.61
C GLY A 59 -7.62 -24.34 7.89
N GLY A 60 -6.79 -25.02 8.67
CA GLY A 60 -5.40 -24.62 8.88
C GLY A 60 -4.49 -24.92 7.67
N ALA A 61 -3.56 -24.01 7.43
CA ALA A 61 -2.27 -24.29 6.82
C ALA A 61 -1.24 -23.31 7.43
N ALA A 62 -0.33 -23.88 8.22
CA ALA A 62 0.96 -23.37 8.70
C ALA A 62 1.02 -22.02 9.46
N ALA A 63 1.61 -22.08 10.65
CA ALA A 63 2.06 -20.89 11.37
C ALA A 63 3.29 -20.29 10.66
N ASP A 64 3.20 -19.01 10.29
CA ASP A 64 4.34 -18.12 10.03
C ASP A 64 3.92 -16.69 10.40
N GLY A 65 4.66 -16.05 11.31
CA GLY A 65 4.40 -14.69 11.79
C GLY A 65 4.78 -13.65 10.74
N GLY A 66 4.01 -13.57 9.67
CA GLY A 66 4.22 -12.63 8.56
C GLY A 66 3.58 -11.27 8.82
N LEU A 67 4.37 -10.21 8.68
CA LEU A 67 3.90 -8.83 8.65
C LEU A 67 2.86 -8.65 7.52
N ALA A 68 1.64 -8.25 7.85
CA ALA A 68 0.58 -8.02 6.86
C ALA A 68 0.58 -6.55 6.41
N LEU A 69 0.37 -6.30 5.11
CA LEU A 69 0.29 -4.95 4.52
C LEU A 69 -0.97 -4.81 3.67
N ARG A 70 -1.72 -3.71 3.85
CA ARG A 70 -2.95 -3.41 3.11
C ARG A 70 -3.10 -1.91 2.86
N SER A 71 -3.98 -1.55 1.93
CA SER A 71 -4.42 -0.17 1.68
C SER A 71 -5.95 -0.11 1.66
N ALA A 72 -6.52 0.98 2.16
CA ALA A 72 -7.95 1.26 1.99
C ALA A 72 -8.29 1.75 0.56
N ALA A 73 -7.29 2.12 -0.22
CA ALA A 73 -7.45 2.69 -1.55
C ALA A 73 -7.56 1.63 -2.67
N PHE A 74 -6.92 0.48 -2.49
CA PHE A 74 -6.91 -0.61 -3.47
C PHE A 74 -6.58 -1.96 -2.80
N SER A 75 -7.08 -3.04 -3.41
CA SER A 75 -6.76 -4.42 -3.03
C SER A 75 -5.53 -4.92 -3.78
N GLY A 76 -4.89 -5.98 -3.28
CA GLY A 76 -3.74 -6.59 -3.95
C GLY A 76 -4.05 -6.98 -5.40
N ASN A 77 -3.11 -6.69 -6.29
CA ASN A 77 -3.16 -6.95 -7.73
C ASN A 77 -4.35 -6.25 -8.44
N THR A 78 -4.83 -5.14 -7.89
CA THR A 78 -5.86 -4.31 -8.53
C THR A 78 -5.30 -2.95 -8.93
N LEU A 79 -6.06 -2.20 -9.74
CA LEU A 79 -5.67 -0.89 -10.20
C LEU A 79 -5.56 0.12 -9.04
N ILE A 80 -4.43 0.80 -8.97
CA ILE A 80 -4.19 1.95 -8.12
C ILE A 80 -5.01 3.14 -8.67
N PRO A 81 -5.81 3.84 -7.85
CA PRO A 81 -6.56 5.00 -8.30
C PRO A 81 -5.65 6.12 -8.85
N ASP A 82 -6.10 6.78 -9.93
CA ASP A 82 -5.30 7.76 -10.68
C ASP A 82 -4.78 8.93 -9.84
N ARG A 83 -5.48 9.33 -8.79
CA ARG A 83 -5.02 10.37 -7.86
C ARG A 83 -3.65 10.10 -7.19
N TYR A 84 -3.25 8.83 -7.10
CA TYR A 84 -1.94 8.43 -6.58
C TYR A 84 -0.86 8.39 -7.67
N SER A 85 -1.26 8.45 -8.95
CA SER A 85 -0.37 8.57 -10.10
C SER A 85 0.26 9.96 -10.16
N ARG A 86 1.39 10.06 -10.88
CA ARG A 86 2.12 11.32 -11.03
C ARG A 86 1.27 12.39 -11.72
N ASP A 87 0.48 11.99 -12.71
CA ASP A 87 -0.31 12.92 -13.54
C ASP A 87 -1.71 13.20 -12.94
N GLY A 88 -2.22 12.38 -12.01
CA GLY A 88 -3.55 12.55 -11.40
C GLY A 88 -3.59 13.33 -10.08
N GLY A 89 -2.49 13.37 -9.32
CA GLY A 89 -2.43 14.12 -8.06
C GLY A 89 -1.17 13.89 -7.23
N ASN A 90 -0.42 12.84 -7.54
CA ASN A 90 0.86 12.50 -6.94
C ASN A 90 0.83 12.43 -5.40
N THR A 91 -0.31 12.01 -4.85
CA THR A 91 -0.48 11.79 -3.41
C THR A 91 -0.07 10.35 -3.07
N SER A 92 0.55 10.10 -1.91
CA SER A 92 0.84 8.73 -1.48
C SER A 92 -0.43 7.99 -1.05
N PRO A 93 -0.58 6.69 -1.36
CA PRO A 93 -1.73 5.93 -0.89
C PRO A 93 -1.67 5.69 0.62
N PRO A 94 -2.82 5.63 1.32
CA PRO A 94 -2.85 5.24 2.72
C PRO A 94 -2.44 3.76 2.85
N LEU A 95 -1.53 3.45 3.76
CA LEU A 95 -1.09 2.09 4.04
C LEU A 95 -1.29 1.75 5.51
N GLN A 96 -1.67 0.51 5.78
CA GLN A 96 -1.74 -0.05 7.13
C GLN A 96 -1.03 -1.40 7.15
N TRP A 97 -0.28 -1.63 8.21
CA TRP A 97 0.36 -2.90 8.45
C TRP A 97 0.07 -3.41 9.87
N SER A 98 0.06 -4.73 10.01
CA SER A 98 -0.19 -5.42 11.28
C SER A 98 0.75 -6.61 11.42
N ASP A 99 0.74 -7.22 12.60
CA ASP A 99 1.52 -8.43 12.87
C ASP A 99 3.04 -8.18 12.78
N VAL A 100 3.47 -6.98 13.24
CA VAL A 100 4.88 -6.62 13.40
C VAL A 100 5.52 -7.59 14.40
N PRO A 101 6.59 -8.33 14.03
CA PRO A 101 7.15 -9.34 14.89
C PRO A 101 7.80 -8.73 16.14
N PRO A 102 7.74 -9.40 17.31
CA PRO A 102 8.53 -9.02 18.47
C PRO A 102 10.03 -8.97 18.12
N GLY A 103 10.75 -8.01 18.69
CA GLY A 103 12.17 -7.79 18.37
C GLY A 103 12.41 -6.83 17.20
N THR A 104 11.34 -6.35 16.54
CA THR A 104 11.46 -5.25 15.56
C THR A 104 11.96 -3.99 16.26
N ALA A 105 13.10 -3.48 15.82
CA ALA A 105 13.66 -2.21 16.29
C ALA A 105 13.24 -1.05 15.40
N GLU A 106 13.12 -1.30 14.09
CA GLU A 106 12.80 -0.30 13.09
C GLU A 106 11.96 -0.95 11.96
N LEU A 107 11.07 -0.17 11.37
CA LEU A 107 10.34 -0.49 10.16
C LEU A 107 10.88 0.36 9.00
N ALA A 108 10.85 -0.21 7.80
CA ALA A 108 11.16 0.49 6.56
C ALA A 108 10.05 0.27 5.53
N LEU A 109 9.80 1.26 4.67
CA LEU A 109 8.81 1.21 3.60
C LEU A 109 9.49 1.49 2.26
N LEU A 110 9.21 0.62 1.29
CA LEU A 110 9.77 0.68 -0.06
C LEU A 110 8.65 0.45 -1.08
N CYS A 111 8.54 1.29 -2.11
CA CYS A 111 7.68 1.04 -3.26
C CYS A 111 8.54 1.00 -4.52
N GLU A 112 8.46 -0.10 -5.28
CA GLU A 112 9.27 -0.31 -6.48
C GLU A 112 8.44 -0.83 -7.65
N ASP A 113 8.80 -0.37 -8.85
CA ASP A 113 8.26 -0.82 -10.14
C ASP A 113 9.34 -1.64 -10.88
N PRO A 114 9.28 -2.98 -10.85
CA PRO A 114 10.22 -3.84 -11.57
C PRO A 114 9.96 -3.91 -13.08
N ASP A 115 8.83 -3.36 -13.55
CA ASP A 115 8.40 -3.41 -14.94
C ASP A 115 8.86 -2.16 -15.72
N ALA A 116 9.48 -1.19 -15.04
CA ALA A 116 10.02 0.00 -15.68
C ALA A 116 11.11 -0.33 -16.73
N PRO A 117 11.15 0.35 -17.90
CA PRO A 117 12.04 0.01 -19.01
C PRO A 117 13.54 0.04 -18.69
N GLY A 118 13.95 0.80 -17.67
CA GLY A 118 15.33 0.95 -17.23
C GLY A 118 15.77 -0.04 -16.14
N GLY A 119 14.93 -1.01 -15.78
CA GLY A 119 15.07 -1.84 -14.59
C GLY A 119 14.23 -1.30 -13.43
N THR A 120 14.36 -1.92 -12.26
CA THR A 120 13.56 -1.58 -11.08
C THR A 120 13.64 -0.10 -10.72
N PHE A 121 12.49 0.56 -10.64
CA PHE A 121 12.36 1.98 -10.34
C PHE A 121 11.76 2.20 -8.94
N ALA A 122 12.44 2.92 -8.07
CA ALA A 122 11.99 3.24 -6.73
C ALA A 122 11.06 4.46 -6.72
N HIS A 123 9.81 4.24 -6.32
CA HIS A 123 8.75 5.24 -6.20
C HIS A 123 8.65 5.84 -4.78
N TRP A 124 9.05 5.08 -3.76
CA TRP A 124 9.02 5.56 -2.37
C TRP A 124 10.06 4.84 -1.54
N VAL A 125 10.86 5.61 -0.79
CA VAL A 125 11.89 5.07 0.12
C VAL A 125 11.72 5.77 1.46
N VAL A 126 11.50 4.99 2.52
CA VAL A 126 11.34 5.48 3.89
C VAL A 126 12.02 4.51 4.84
N SER A 127 12.81 5.03 5.77
CA SER A 127 13.44 4.28 6.86
C SER A 127 13.10 4.91 8.21
N GLY A 128 13.61 4.37 9.30
CA GLY A 128 13.47 4.97 10.63
C GLY A 128 12.05 4.94 11.20
N ILE A 129 11.14 4.16 10.62
CA ILE A 129 9.75 4.11 11.10
C ILE A 129 9.78 3.38 12.46
N PRO A 130 9.29 3.97 13.56
CA PRO A 130 9.24 3.30 14.86
C PRO A 130 8.38 2.02 14.80
N ALA A 131 8.79 0.98 15.52
CA ALA A 131 8.15 -0.33 15.48
C ALA A 131 6.68 -0.37 15.95
N ASP A 132 6.24 0.64 16.71
CA ASP A 132 4.86 0.81 17.18
C ASP A 132 3.96 1.56 16.18
N VAL A 133 4.54 2.17 15.14
CA VAL A 133 3.78 2.77 14.04
C VAL A 133 3.23 1.65 13.16
N THR A 134 1.92 1.69 12.89
CA THR A 134 1.17 0.65 12.16
C THR A 134 0.49 1.15 10.90
N SER A 135 0.66 2.43 10.57
CA SER A 135 0.00 3.03 9.42
C SER A 135 0.67 4.32 8.95
N VAL A 136 0.33 4.71 7.73
CA VAL A 136 0.58 6.04 7.18
C VAL A 136 -0.69 6.50 6.47
N GLU A 137 -1.11 7.71 6.80
CA GLU A 137 -2.24 8.35 6.17
C GLU A 137 -1.90 8.76 4.74
N GLU A 138 -2.94 8.94 3.96
CA GLU A 138 -2.83 9.43 2.59
C GLU A 138 -2.09 10.77 2.50
N GLY A 139 -1.12 10.87 1.59
CA GLY A 139 -0.32 12.08 1.41
C GLY A 139 0.63 12.40 2.56
N ALA A 140 0.73 11.52 3.56
CA ALA A 140 1.59 11.70 4.71
C ALA A 140 2.86 10.85 4.62
N THR A 141 3.78 11.14 5.54
CA THR A 141 4.95 10.32 5.86
C THR A 141 4.69 9.65 7.21
N PRO A 142 5.11 8.39 7.44
CA PRO A 142 4.99 7.77 8.74
C PRO A 142 5.67 8.62 9.83
N ALA A 143 5.06 8.69 11.02
CA ALA A 143 5.59 9.50 12.11
C ALA A 143 6.97 9.01 12.56
N GLY A 144 7.92 9.94 12.78
CA GLY A 144 9.28 9.64 13.21
C GLY A 144 10.19 9.06 12.13
N ALA A 145 9.68 8.90 10.91
CA ALA A 145 10.42 8.30 9.81
C ALA A 145 11.40 9.27 9.13
N VAL A 146 12.41 8.68 8.50
CA VAL A 146 13.40 9.35 7.65
C VAL A 146 12.97 9.19 6.19
N VAL A 147 12.80 10.32 5.51
CA VAL A 147 12.38 10.35 4.11
C VAL A 147 13.60 10.15 3.20
N GLY A 148 13.54 9.11 2.38
CA GLY A 148 14.53 8.82 1.35
C GLY A 148 14.27 9.55 0.04
N ARG A 149 15.19 9.37 -0.91
CA ARG A 149 15.11 9.89 -2.28
C ARG A 149 14.61 8.79 -3.22
N ASN A 150 13.58 9.09 -4.00
CA ASN A 150 13.07 8.22 -5.06
C ASN A 150 13.90 8.38 -6.35
N ASP A 151 13.64 7.54 -7.35
CA ASP A 151 14.40 7.55 -8.61
C ASP A 151 14.03 8.71 -9.56
N TYR A 152 13.01 9.52 -9.21
CA TYR A 152 12.82 10.83 -9.82
C TYR A 152 13.79 11.89 -9.27
N GLY A 153 14.59 11.55 -8.26
CA GLY A 153 15.50 12.48 -7.58
C GLY A 153 14.82 13.33 -6.51
N GLU A 154 13.59 13.00 -6.13
CA GLU A 154 12.76 13.77 -5.22
C GLU A 154 12.63 13.07 -3.85
N PRO A 155 12.42 13.80 -2.75
CA PRO A 155 12.13 13.19 -1.46
C PRO A 155 10.70 12.61 -1.45
N GLY A 156 10.54 11.42 -0.87
CA GLY A 156 9.23 10.83 -0.61
C GLY A 156 8.56 10.18 -1.83
N TRP A 157 7.22 10.21 -1.86
CA TRP A 157 6.42 9.52 -2.86
C TRP A 157 6.51 10.19 -4.23
N GLY A 158 6.90 9.41 -5.23
CA GLY A 158 6.70 9.72 -6.64
C GLY A 158 5.71 8.70 -7.22
N GLY A 159 4.55 9.16 -7.67
CA GLY A 159 3.49 8.29 -8.16
C GLY A 159 3.81 7.56 -9.45
N PRO A 160 3.05 6.48 -9.77
CA PRO A 160 3.10 5.78 -11.05
C PRO A 160 3.08 6.71 -12.26
N ARG A 161 3.93 6.41 -13.24
CA ARG A 161 3.95 7.08 -14.55
C ARG A 161 4.50 6.17 -15.67
N PRO A 162 3.95 4.95 -15.83
CA PRO A 162 4.43 3.97 -16.82
C PRO A 162 4.22 4.48 -18.25
N PRO A 163 4.98 4.13 -19.28
CA PRO A 163 4.75 4.64 -20.65
C PRO A 163 3.31 4.44 -21.16
N VAL A 164 2.85 5.29 -22.08
CA VAL A 164 1.49 5.18 -22.65
C VAL A 164 1.40 3.97 -23.55
N GLY A 165 0.38 3.13 -23.33
CA GLY A 165 0.12 1.93 -24.11
C GLY A 165 0.92 0.69 -23.68
N ASP A 166 1.72 0.78 -22.62
CA ASP A 166 2.33 -0.39 -21.98
C ASP A 166 1.27 -1.19 -21.20
N GLU A 167 1.53 -2.50 -21.02
CA GLU A 167 0.76 -3.30 -20.07
C GLU A 167 0.83 -2.68 -18.68
N PRO A 168 -0.21 -2.77 -17.83
CA PRO A 168 -0.16 -2.19 -16.49
C PRO A 168 1.06 -2.68 -15.69
N HIS A 169 1.90 -1.73 -15.27
CA HIS A 169 3.07 -1.98 -14.44
C HIS A 169 2.65 -2.39 -13.03
N ARG A 170 3.48 -3.20 -12.38
CA ARG A 170 3.32 -3.60 -10.98
C ARG A 170 4.07 -2.64 -10.07
N TYR A 171 3.42 -2.19 -9.01
CA TYR A 171 4.01 -1.37 -7.97
C TYR A 171 4.01 -2.17 -6.68
N LEU A 172 5.19 -2.60 -6.24
CA LEU A 172 5.38 -3.44 -5.07
C LEU A 172 5.66 -2.57 -3.86
N PHE A 173 4.64 -2.36 -3.04
CA PHE A 173 4.78 -1.76 -1.71
C PHE A 173 5.26 -2.85 -0.74
N ARG A 174 6.35 -2.59 -0.04
CA ARG A 174 6.94 -3.48 0.95
C ARG A 174 7.16 -2.73 2.25
N VAL A 175 6.68 -3.29 3.36
CA VAL A 175 7.14 -2.91 4.70
C VAL A 175 8.08 -4.00 5.19
N LEU A 176 9.22 -3.61 5.74
CA LEU A 176 10.24 -4.49 6.29
C LEU A 176 10.35 -4.23 7.78
N ALA A 177 10.27 -5.29 8.59
CA ALA A 177 10.57 -5.25 10.02
C ALA A 177 12.01 -5.73 10.23
N VAL A 178 12.86 -4.89 10.84
CA VAL A 178 14.26 -5.21 11.07
C VAL A 178 14.63 -5.25 12.55
N ASP A 179 15.62 -6.08 12.89
CA ASP A 179 16.04 -6.36 14.27
C ASP A 179 16.95 -5.30 14.89
N ARG A 180 17.29 -4.26 14.14
CA ARG A 180 18.19 -3.18 14.56
C ARG A 180 17.84 -1.84 13.92
N PRO A 181 18.26 -0.72 14.53
CA PRO A 181 18.25 0.57 13.85
C PRO A 181 19.16 0.55 12.62
N LEU A 182 18.66 1.03 11.49
CA LEU A 182 19.42 1.07 10.23
C LEU A 182 20.42 2.23 10.21
N GLY A 183 20.16 3.30 10.96
CA GLY A 183 21.04 4.47 11.04
C GLY A 183 21.14 5.28 9.75
N LEU A 184 20.11 5.17 8.89
CA LEU A 184 20.04 5.86 7.61
C LEU A 184 19.54 7.30 7.80
N GLY A 185 20.14 8.23 7.05
CA GLY A 185 19.80 9.65 7.07
C GLY A 185 18.90 10.08 5.93
N GLU A 186 18.56 11.37 5.89
CA GLU A 186 17.76 11.96 4.80
C GLU A 186 18.40 11.69 3.43
N GLY A 187 17.56 11.44 2.43
CA GLY A 187 18.01 11.18 1.06
C GLY A 187 18.60 9.79 0.84
N VAL A 188 18.42 8.87 1.79
CA VAL A 188 18.68 7.43 1.61
C VAL A 188 18.01 6.90 0.33
N THR A 189 18.73 6.07 -0.42
CA THR A 189 18.21 5.46 -1.66
C THR A 189 17.64 4.07 -1.40
N ALA A 190 16.92 3.52 -2.38
CA ALA A 190 16.44 2.14 -2.33
C ALA A 190 17.61 1.13 -2.24
N GLU A 191 18.75 1.43 -2.85
CA GLU A 191 19.96 0.61 -2.77
C GLU A 191 20.56 0.62 -1.35
N ASP A 192 20.74 1.80 -0.78
CA ASP A 192 21.23 1.95 0.61
C ASP A 192 20.32 1.20 1.59
N LEU A 193 19.01 1.33 1.42
CA LEU A 193 18.02 0.65 2.25
C LEU A 193 18.15 -0.87 2.15
N ARG A 194 18.23 -1.41 0.92
CA ARG A 194 18.42 -2.86 0.70
C ARG A 194 19.69 -3.35 1.39
N SER A 195 20.81 -2.68 1.16
CA SER A 195 22.10 -3.04 1.79
C SER A 195 22.04 -2.99 3.31
N ALA A 196 21.38 -1.97 3.89
CA ALA A 196 21.26 -1.85 5.34
C ALA A 196 20.35 -2.93 5.97
N THR A 197 19.36 -3.41 5.23
CA THR A 197 18.42 -4.45 5.69
C THR A 197 18.91 -5.88 5.49
N GLU A 198 19.98 -6.09 4.71
CA GLU A 198 20.49 -7.42 4.39
C GLU A 198 20.87 -8.19 5.66
N GLY A 199 20.30 -9.40 5.81
CA GLY A 199 20.52 -10.26 6.98
C GLY A 199 19.80 -9.82 8.26
N HIS A 200 19.05 -8.71 8.24
CA HIS A 200 18.40 -8.11 9.41
C HIS A 200 16.87 -8.11 9.35
N VAL A 201 16.27 -8.57 8.25
CA VAL A 201 14.80 -8.64 8.10
C VAL A 201 14.22 -9.79 8.92
N LEU A 202 13.39 -9.44 9.90
CA LEU A 202 12.61 -10.39 10.71
C LEU A 202 11.33 -10.84 9.97
N ALA A 203 10.66 -9.90 9.31
CA ALA A 203 9.48 -10.17 8.50
C ALA A 203 9.29 -9.07 7.44
N ALA A 204 8.56 -9.40 6.37
CA ALA A 204 8.19 -8.45 5.34
C ALA A 204 6.72 -8.63 4.93
N GLY A 205 6.03 -7.51 4.70
CA GLY A 205 4.68 -7.47 4.17
C GLY A 205 4.69 -6.82 2.80
N THR A 206 4.03 -7.45 1.82
CA THR A 206 3.99 -6.94 0.43
C THR A 206 2.56 -6.72 -0.03
N LEU A 207 2.32 -5.56 -0.64
CA LEU A 207 1.09 -5.23 -1.35
C LEU A 207 1.45 -4.83 -2.77
N VAL A 208 0.83 -5.46 -3.76
CA VAL A 208 1.05 -5.13 -5.18
C VAL A 208 -0.14 -4.33 -5.68
N GLY A 209 0.10 -3.16 -6.25
CA GLY A 209 -0.90 -2.43 -7.04
C GLY A 209 -0.52 -2.42 -8.52
N LEU A 210 -1.50 -2.25 -9.39
CA LEU A 210 -1.28 -2.14 -10.84
C LEU A 210 -1.59 -0.72 -11.30
N PHE A 211 -0.83 -0.19 -12.27
CA PHE A 211 -1.18 1.07 -12.92
C PHE A 211 -0.74 1.07 -14.38
N GLY A 212 -1.58 1.61 -15.26
CA GLY A 212 -1.33 1.73 -16.70
C GLY A 212 -2.06 2.96 -17.25
N ARG A 213 -1.65 3.44 -18.43
CA ARG A 213 -2.25 4.62 -19.09
C ARG A 213 -2.31 4.48 -20.60
#